data_AF-A0A844SK25-F1
#
_entry.id   AF-A0A844SK25-F1
#
_cell.length_a   1.000
_cell.length_b   1.000
_cell.length_c   1.000
_cell.angle_alpha   90.00
_cell.angle_beta   90.00
_cell.angle_gamma   90.00
#
_symmetry.space_group_name_H-M   'P 1'
#
loop_
_entity.id
_entity.type
_entity.pdbx_description
1 polymer ?
#
loop_
_entity_poly.entity_id
_entity_poly.type
_entity_poly.pdbx_seq_one_letter_code
_entity_poly.pdbx_strand_id
1 'polypeptide(L)' 'MRVATLAWNSHRHLELYLAVPCMGAVLHTINARLQALDIARLPAHAEDRVLFVDRSIWRTVGTEIALRNAFGVH' A
#
# COMPACT_ATOMS: atom_id res chain seq x y z
N MET A 1 -12.66 5.23 -6.18
CA MET A 1 -11.23 4.86 -6.33
C MET A 1 -10.64 4.62 -4.95
N ARG A 2 -9.89 3.53 -4.76
CA ARG A 2 -9.21 3.24 -3.50
C ARG A 2 -7.70 3.42 -3.65
N VAL A 3 -7.09 4.01 -2.63
CA VAL A 3 -5.66 4.28 -2.56
C VAL A 3 -5.12 3.60 -1.30
N ALA A 4 -4.25 2.61 -1.50
CA ALA A 4 -3.55 1.95 -0.42
C ALA A 4 -2.30 2.74 0.00
N THR A 5 -2.00 2.72 1.29
CA THR A 5 -0.78 3.31 1.85
C THR A 5 -0.11 2.34 2.82
N LEU A 6 1.20 2.22 2.68
CA LEU A 6 2.08 1.41 3.50
C LEU A 6 3.32 2.25 3.86
N ALA A 7 3.22 3.00 4.93
CA ALA A 7 4.28 3.90 5.37
C ALA A 7 4.34 3.95 6.90
N TRP A 8 5.48 4.42 7.41
CA TRP A 8 5.61 4.79 8.82
C TRP A 8 4.88 6.10 9.11
N ASN A 9 4.59 6.34 10.39
CA ASN A 9 4.02 7.59 10.86
C ASN A 9 5.02 8.74 10.59
N SER A 10 4.80 9.42 9.47
CA SER A 10 5.64 10.46 8.92
C SER A 10 4.77 11.57 8.34
N HIS A 11 5.32 12.77 8.17
CA HIS A 11 4.58 13.89 7.60
C HIS A 11 3.98 13.54 6.22
N ARG A 12 4.72 12.80 5.39
CA ARG A 12 4.24 12.34 4.06
C ARG A 12 3.06 11.39 4.15
N HIS A 13 3.04 10.53 5.19
CA HIS A 13 1.89 9.64 5.39
C HIS A 13 0.68 10.45 5.84
N LEU A 14 0.87 11.42 6.73
CA LEU A 14 -0.20 12.35 7.14
C LEU A 14 -0.75 13.17 5.95
N GLU A 15 0.10 13.60 5.03
CA GLU A 15 -0.35 14.26 3.80
C GLU A 15 -1.30 13.37 2.99
N LEU A 16 -1.00 12.08 2.86
CA LEU A 16 -1.91 11.12 2.19
C LEU A 16 -3.21 10.92 2.96
N TYR A 17 -3.18 10.97 4.29
CA TYR A 17 -4.38 10.94 5.13
C TYR A 17 -5.36 12.06 4.81
N LEU A 18 -4.84 13.23 4.41
CA LEU A 18 -5.65 14.39 4.09
C LEU A 18 -5.97 14.47 2.59
N ALA A 19 -4.98 14.28 1.73
CA ALA A 19 -5.11 14.45 0.28
C ALA A 19 -6.06 13.42 -0.35
N VAL A 20 -5.96 12.15 0.05
CA VAL A 20 -6.75 11.07 -0.59
C VAL A 20 -8.25 11.27 -0.39
N PRO A 21 -8.77 11.51 0.85
CA PRO A 21 -10.17 11.86 1.03
C PRO A 21 -10.59 13.16 0.34
N CYS A 22 -9.73 14.20 0.35
CA CYS A 22 -10.01 15.46 -0.34
C CYS A 22 -10.18 15.31 -1.85
N MET A 23 -9.56 14.29 -2.46
CA MET A 23 -9.73 13.94 -3.88
C MET A 23 -10.99 13.09 -4.15
N GLY A 24 -11.80 12.78 -3.13
CA GLY A 24 -12.98 11.90 -3.26
C GLY A 24 -12.61 10.40 -3.37
N ALA A 25 -11.38 10.03 -3.00
CA ALA A 25 -10.93 8.65 -2.96
C ALA A 25 -10.98 8.08 -1.53
N VAL A 26 -11.06 6.76 -1.42
CA VAL A 26 -11.02 6.06 -0.14
C VAL A 26 -9.58 5.70 0.18
N LEU A 27 -9.12 6.11 1.36
CA LEU A 27 -7.81 5.77 1.88
C LEU A 27 -7.85 4.42 2.60
N HIS A 28 -7.04 3.48 2.13
CA HIS A 28 -6.81 2.19 2.76
C HIS A 28 -5.40 2.19 3.40
N THR A 29 -5.32 2.02 4.71
CA THR A 29 -4.04 2.06 5.44
C THR A 29 -3.64 0.66 5.84
N ILE A 30 -2.50 0.20 5.33
CA ILE A 30 -1.96 -1.13 5.61
C ILE A 30 -0.98 -1.01 6.78
N ASN A 31 -1.16 -1.87 7.78
CA ASN A 31 -0.28 -1.90 8.93
C ASN A 31 1.09 -2.46 8.54
N ALA A 32 2.12 -1.62 8.58
CA ALA A 32 3.51 -2.00 8.27
C ALA A 32 4.12 -3.03 9.25
N ARG A 33 3.44 -3.36 10.37
CA ARG A 33 3.86 -4.42 11.31
C ARG A 33 3.44 -5.82 10.89
N LEU A 34 2.60 -5.97 9.85
CA LEU A 34 2.25 -7.28 9.28
C LEU A 34 3.47 -7.94 8.63
N GLN A 35 3.45 -9.27 8.52
CA GLN A 35 4.49 -9.98 7.78
C GLN A 35 4.44 -9.61 6.29
N ALA A 36 5.60 -9.60 5.64
CA ALA A 36 5.73 -9.16 4.25
C ALA A 36 4.77 -9.91 3.28
N LEU A 37 4.58 -11.21 3.52
CA LEU A 37 3.68 -12.06 2.75
C LEU A 37 2.21 -11.63 2.87
N ASP A 38 1.77 -11.24 4.07
CA ASP A 38 0.40 -10.79 4.31
C ASP A 38 0.16 -9.40 3.74
N ILE A 39 1.16 -8.52 3.84
CA ILE A 39 1.13 -7.21 3.20
C ILE A 39 0.96 -7.35 1.68
N ALA A 40 1.66 -8.29 1.05
CA ALA A 40 1.53 -8.54 -0.39
C ALA A 40 0.17 -9.13 -0.80
N ARG A 41 -0.65 -9.62 0.14
CA ARG A 41 -2.00 -10.15 -0.10
C ARG A 41 -3.09 -9.08 -0.03
N LEU A 42 -2.88 -8.00 0.70
CA LEU A 42 -3.89 -6.95 0.94
C LEU A 42 -4.26 -6.15 -0.33
N PRO A 43 -3.31 -5.65 -1.15
CA PRO A 43 -3.67 -4.86 -2.35
C PRO A 43 -4.47 -5.65 -3.38
N ALA A 44 -4.21 -6.96 -3.50
CA ALA A 44 -4.92 -7.85 -4.43
C ALA A 44 -6.38 -8.06 -4.04
N HIS A 45 -6.68 -8.07 -2.74
CA HIS A 45 -8.04 -8.28 -2.25
C HIS A 45 -8.87 -7.00 -2.14
N ALA A 46 -8.21 -5.84 -2.05
CA ALA A 46 -8.85 -4.57 -1.75
C ALA A 46 -9.26 -3.74 -2.99
N GLU A 47 -9.03 -4.24 -4.21
CA GLU A 47 -9.25 -3.52 -5.48
C GLU A 47 -8.58 -2.12 -5.49
N ASP A 48 -7.45 -1.99 -4.80
CA ASP A 48 -6.72 -0.73 -4.69
C ASP A 48 -6.10 -0.37 -6.05
N ARG A 49 -6.40 0.84 -6.54
CA ARG A 49 -5.90 1.30 -7.86
C ARG A 49 -4.50 1.89 -7.80
N VAL A 50 -4.08 2.35 -6.63
CA VAL A 50 -2.77 2.98 -6.38
C VAL A 50 -2.28 2.53 -5.02
N LEU A 51 -0.99 2.20 -4.92
CA LEU A 51 -0.31 1.83 -3.67
C LEU A 51 0.87 2.79 -3.44
N PHE A 52 0.81 3.56 -2.36
CA PHE A 52 1.95 4.35 -1.85
C PHE A 52 2.72 3.53 -0.83
N VAL A 53 4.02 3.33 -1.05
CA VAL A 53 4.90 2.59 -0.14
C VAL A 53 6.09 3.44 0.27
N ASP A 54 6.41 3.46 1.56
CA ASP A 54 7.64 4.06 2.05
C ASP A 54 8.87 3.27 1.56
N ARG A 55 9.92 3.98 1.13
CA ARG A 55 11.13 3.38 0.57
C ARG A 55 11.80 2.38 1.52
N SER A 56 11.74 2.64 2.83
CA SER A 56 12.34 1.74 3.82
C SER A 56 11.60 0.40 3.91
N ILE A 57 10.27 0.41 3.72
CA ILE A 57 9.42 -0.78 3.71
C ILE A 57 9.51 -1.49 2.36
N TRP A 58 9.60 -0.74 1.26
CA TRP A 58 9.73 -1.29 -0.10
C TRP A 58 10.88 -2.28 -0.24
N ARG A 59 12.00 -2.10 0.48
CA ARG A 59 13.10 -3.07 0.47
C ARG A 59 12.71 -4.47 0.96
N THR A 60 11.76 -4.55 1.88
CA THR A 60 11.34 -5.81 2.50
C THR A 60 10.18 -6.46 1.75
N VAL A 61 9.22 -5.67 1.27
CA VAL A 61 8.00 -6.18 0.60
C VAL A 61 8.01 -6.05 -0.92
N GLY A 62 8.92 -5.25 -1.49
CA GLY A 62 8.95 -4.96 -2.92
C GLY A 62 9.18 -6.20 -3.77
N THR A 63 9.99 -7.15 -3.31
CA THR A 63 10.20 -8.44 -3.98
C THR A 63 8.90 -9.24 -4.03
N GLU A 64 8.18 -9.36 -2.92
CA GLU A 64 6.90 -10.11 -2.86
C GLU A 64 5.80 -9.46 -3.71
N ILE A 65 5.70 -8.12 -3.67
CA ILE A 65 4.74 -7.36 -4.48
C ILE A 65 5.08 -7.46 -5.98
N ALA A 66 6.35 -7.35 -6.35
CA ALA A 66 6.79 -7.44 -7.75
C ALA A 66 6.60 -8.86 -8.30
N LEU A 67 6.93 -9.89 -7.51
CA LEU A 67 6.70 -11.28 -7.90
C LEU A 67 5.20 -11.53 -8.16
N ARG A 68 4.30 -11.11 -7.26
CA ARG A 68 2.85 -11.32 -7.46
C ARG A 68 2.30 -10.58 -8.69
N ASN A 69 2.75 -9.35 -8.94
CA ASN A 69 2.34 -8.60 -10.14
C ASN A 69 2.91 -9.19 -11.43
N ALA A 70 4.15 -9.71 -11.41
CA ALA A 70 4.76 -10.37 -12.55
C ALA A 70 4.11 -11.73 -12.88
N PHE A 71 3.56 -12.43 -11.88
CA PHE A 71 2.88 -13.72 -12.05
C PHE A 71 1.36 -13.61 -12.30
N GLY A 72 0.80 -12.41 -12.44
CA GLY A 72 -0.59 -12.22 -12.91
C GLY A 72 -1.64 -13.01 -12.13
N VAL A 73 -1.41 -13.25 -10.84
CA VAL A 73 -2.41 -13.90 -9.99
C VAL A 73 -3.42 -12.84 -9.59
N HIS A 74 -4.45 -12.73 -10.42
CA HIS A 74 -5.74 -12.16 -10.07
C HIS A 74 -6.28 -12.82 -8.79
#